data_AF-A0A845KRH3-F1
#
_entry.id   AF-A0A845KRH3-F1
#
_cell.length_a   1.000
_cell.length_b   1.000
_cell.length_c   1.000
_cell.angle_alpha   90.00
_cell.angle_beta   90.00
_cell.angle_gamma   90.00
#
_symmetry.space_group_name_H-M   'P 1'
#
loop_
_entity.id
_entity.type
_entity.pdbx_description
1 polymer ?
#
loop_
_entity_poly.entity_id
_entity_poly.type
_entity_poly.pdbx_seq_one_letter_code
_entity_poly.pdbx_strand_id
1 'polypeptide(L)' 'MNREELLAKIIEFAAMAFNKDAATINENTNISEELGVASSQRVAMSASIENDFDVMIPVARFGKFETIGDLVDFVMDEM' A
#
# COMPACT_ATOMS: atom_id res chain seq x y z
N MET A 1 1.86 14.79 -7.09
CA MET A 1 2.30 14.79 -5.68
C MET A 1 3.75 14.36 -5.63
N ASN A 2 4.46 14.56 -4.52
CA ASN A 2 5.80 13.99 -4.34
C ASN A 2 5.74 12.62 -3.62
N ARG A 3 6.86 11.88 -3.59
CA ARG A 3 6.93 10.55 -2.96
C ARG A 3 6.58 10.55 -1.47
N GLU A 4 6.95 11.59 -0.73
CA GLU A 4 6.66 11.71 0.71
C GLU A 4 5.16 11.89 0.96
N GLU A 5 4.50 12.73 0.15
CA GLU A 5 3.04 12.91 0.18
C GLU A 5 2.31 11.62 -0.20
N LEU A 6 2.83 10.87 -1.18
CA LEU A 6 2.28 9.58 -1.59
C LEU A 6 2.43 8.54 -0.48
N LEU A 7 3.62 8.45 0.13
CA LEU A 7 3.90 7.55 1.25
C LEU A 7 2.92 7.77 2.41
N ALA A 8 2.68 9.03 2.79
CA ALA A 8 1.73 9.36 3.85
C ALA A 8 0.31 8.84 3.53
N LYS A 9 -0.17 9.04 2.28
CA LYS A 9 -1.47 8.51 1.85
C LYS A 9 -1.51 6.98 1.82
N ILE A 10 -0.46 6.32 1.32
CA ILE A 10 -0.39 4.86 1.30
C ILE A 10 -0.38 4.28 2.71
N ILE A 11 0.28 4.94 3.67
CA ILE A 11 0.21 4.56 5.09
C ILE A 11 -1.22 4.64 5.63
N GLU A 12 -1.98 5.68 5.30
CA GLU A 12 -3.39 5.80 5.70
C GLU A 12 -4.24 4.66 5.12
N PHE A 13 -4.06 4.34 3.84
CA PHE A 13 -4.76 3.21 3.21
C PHE A 13 -4.38 1.88 3.84
N ALA A 14 -3.09 1.67 4.13
CA ALA A 14 -2.62 0.47 4.80
C ALA A 14 -3.22 0.33 6.20
N ALA A 15 -3.22 1.41 6.98
CA ALA A 15 -3.83 1.43 8.31
C ALA A 15 -5.30 1.02 8.28
N MET A 16 -6.07 1.56 7.33
CA MET A 16 -7.48 1.22 7.15
C MET A 16 -7.68 -0.23 6.66
N ALA A 17 -6.96 -0.65 5.62
CA ALA A 17 -7.13 -1.97 5.00
C ALA A 17 -6.69 -3.12 5.93
N PHE A 18 -5.61 -2.91 6.69
CA PHE A 18 -5.05 -3.91 7.60
C PHE A 18 -5.53 -3.77 9.04
N ASN A 19 -6.34 -2.74 9.34
CA ASN A 19 -6.83 -2.41 10.69
C ASN A 19 -5.66 -2.28 11.69
N LYS A 20 -4.68 -1.45 11.32
CA LYS A 20 -3.46 -1.16 12.09
C LYS A 20 -3.38 0.34 12.38
N ASP A 21 -2.62 0.71 13.39
CA ASP A 21 -2.33 2.11 13.68
C ASP A 21 -1.35 2.66 12.63
N ALA A 22 -1.73 3.73 11.92
CA ALA A 22 -0.89 4.41 10.94
C ALA A 22 0.46 4.83 11.53
N ALA A 23 0.52 5.19 12.81
CA ALA A 23 1.76 5.57 13.48
C ALA A 23 2.79 4.43 13.59
N THR A 24 2.37 3.19 13.37
CA THR A 24 3.25 2.00 13.40
C THR A 24 3.76 1.59 12.02
N ILE A 25 3.27 2.23 10.96
CA ILE A 25 3.60 1.89 9.57
C ILE A 25 4.58 2.93 9.04
N ASN A 26 5.65 2.47 8.40
CA ASN A 26 6.62 3.31 7.70
C ASN A 26 7.04 2.65 6.38
N GLU A 27 7.92 3.28 5.61
CA GLU A 27 8.33 2.77 4.30
C GLU A 27 9.00 1.38 4.36
N ASN A 28 9.64 1.03 5.47
CA ASN A 28 10.32 -0.27 5.63
C ASN A 28 9.39 -1.36 6.19
N THR A 29 8.14 -1.03 6.54
CA THR A 29 7.20 -2.00 7.09
C THR A 29 6.89 -3.08 6.05
N ASN A 30 7.12 -4.33 6.43
CA ASN A 30 6.84 -5.49 5.60
C ASN A 30 5.32 -5.76 5.55
N ILE A 31 4.74 -5.78 4.34
CA ILE A 31 3.30 -5.91 4.15
C ILE A 31 2.81 -7.27 4.62
N SER A 32 3.51 -8.34 4.26
CA SER A 32 3.07 -9.71 4.56
C SER A 32 3.35 -10.11 6.00
N GLU A 33 4.49 -9.70 6.55
CA GLU A 33 4.92 -10.10 7.89
C GLU A 33 4.32 -9.24 9.00
N GLU A 34 4.09 -7.95 8.76
CA GLU A 34 3.68 -7.00 9.81
C GLU A 34 2.23 -6.52 9.69
N LEU A 35 1.70 -6.39 8.46
CA LEU A 35 0.37 -5.83 8.21
C LEU A 35 -0.69 -6.90 8.03
N GLY A 36 -0.55 -7.76 7.03
CA GLY A 36 -1.48 -8.86 6.80
C GLY A 36 -1.36 -9.56 5.44
N VAL A 37 -1.78 -10.82 5.43
CA VAL A 37 -1.75 -11.69 4.24
C VAL A 37 -3.12 -12.06 3.70
N ALA A 38 -4.21 -11.61 4.34
CA ALA A 38 -5.54 -11.95 3.91
C ALA A 38 -5.87 -11.30 2.56
N SER A 39 -6.41 -12.10 1.64
CA SER A 39 -6.73 -11.63 0.28
C SER A 39 -7.71 -10.45 0.29
N SER A 40 -8.67 -10.42 1.23
CA SER A 40 -9.60 -9.30 1.37
C SER A 40 -8.92 -7.99 1.75
N GLN A 41 -7.91 -8.02 2.62
CA GLN A 41 -7.14 -6.83 3.03
C GLN A 41 -6.30 -6.32 1.86
N ARG A 42 -5.66 -7.21 1.11
CA ARG A 42 -4.88 -6.84 -0.08
C ARG A 42 -5.74 -6.25 -1.18
N VAL A 43 -6.93 -6.79 -1.40
CA VAL A 43 -7.92 -6.24 -2.35
C VAL A 43 -8.44 -4.89 -1.90
N ALA A 44 -8.73 -4.71 -0.61
CA ALA A 44 -9.14 -3.41 -0.08
C ALA A 44 -8.04 -2.37 -0.26
N MET A 45 -6.79 -2.73 0.03
CA MET A 45 -5.62 -1.87 -0.14
C MET A 45 -5.42 -1.47 -1.60
N SER A 46 -5.41 -2.44 -2.53
CA SER A 46 -5.25 -2.15 -3.95
C SER A 46 -6.39 -1.26 -4.46
N ALA A 47 -7.65 -1.57 -4.12
CA ALA A 47 -8.80 -0.79 -4.57
C ALA A 47 -8.76 0.66 -4.07
N SER A 48 -8.32 0.92 -2.83
CA SER A 48 -8.14 2.28 -2.33
C SER A 48 -7.13 3.08 -3.15
N ILE A 49 -5.98 2.47 -3.49
CA ILE A 49 -4.93 3.13 -4.27
C ILE A 49 -5.40 3.36 -5.71
N GLU A 50 -5.98 2.35 -6.35
CA GLU A 50 -6.48 2.43 -7.74
C GLU A 50 -7.52 3.54 -7.89
N ASN A 51 -8.47 3.66 -6.94
CA ASN A 51 -9.50 4.69 -6.98
C ASN A 51 -8.96 6.12 -6.76
N ASP A 52 -7.95 6.29 -5.90
CA ASP A 52 -7.44 7.63 -5.55
C ASP A 52 -6.41 8.17 -6.55
N PHE A 53 -5.65 7.28 -7.20
CA PHE A 53 -4.54 7.67 -8.07
C PHE A 53 -4.70 7.27 -9.53
N ASP A 54 -5.83 6.65 -9.91
CA ASP A 54 -6.10 6.18 -11.28
C ASP A 54 -5.01 5.22 -11.82
N VAL A 55 -4.39 4.46 -10.92
CA VAL A 55 -3.41 3.42 -11.24
C VAL A 55 -4.07 2.04 -11.29
N MET A 56 -3.39 1.05 -11.87
CA MET A 56 -3.81 -0.35 -11.83
C MET A 56 -2.77 -1.20 -11.10
N ILE A 57 -3.19 -1.89 -10.03
CA ILE A 57 -2.32 -2.77 -9.25
C ILE A 57 -2.83 -4.21 -9.38
N PRO A 58 -2.26 -5.01 -10.30
CA PRO A 58 -2.65 -6.40 -10.42
C PRO A 58 -2.49 -7.11 -9.07
N VAL A 59 -3.54 -7.78 -8.59
CA VAL A 59 -3.51 -8.49 -7.29
C VAL A 59 -2.35 -9.50 -7.21
N ALA A 60 -1.99 -10.12 -8.35
CA ALA A 60 -0.84 -11.02 -8.47
C ALA A 60 0.52 -10.31 -8.30
N ARG A 61 0.59 -9.00 -8.59
CA ARG A 61 1.76 -8.14 -8.33
C ARG A 61 1.75 -7.62 -6.90
N PHE A 62 0.57 -7.30 -6.35
CA PHE A 62 0.44 -6.80 -4.98
C PHE A 62 1.14 -7.71 -3.96
N GLY A 63 0.94 -9.03 -4.07
CA GLY A 63 1.58 -10.01 -3.19
C GLY A 63 3.11 -10.14 -3.32
N LYS A 64 3.75 -9.39 -4.22
CA LYS A 64 5.20 -9.38 -4.43
C LYS A 64 5.88 -8.13 -3.84
N PHE A 65 5.12 -7.12 -3.44
CA PHE A 65 5.69 -5.99 -2.71
C PHE A 65 6.06 -6.44 -1.31
N GLU A 66 7.34 -6.29 -0.96
CA GLU A 66 7.83 -6.69 0.35
C GLU A 66 7.44 -5.63 1.37
N THR A 67 7.69 -4.36 1.04
CA THR A 67 7.50 -3.21 1.92
C THR A 67 6.48 -2.21 1.40
N ILE A 68 6.03 -1.30 2.29
CA ILE A 68 5.23 -0.14 1.90
C ILE A 68 5.99 0.76 0.92
N GLY A 69 7.31 0.91 1.08
CA GLY A 69 8.16 1.66 0.16
C GLY A 69 8.11 1.11 -1.25
N ASP A 70 8.20 -0.21 -1.43
CA ASP A 70 8.11 -0.84 -2.75
C ASP A 70 6.78 -0.56 -3.45
N LEU A 71 5.70 -0.52 -2.67
CA LEU A 71 4.37 -0.20 -3.18
C LEU A 71 4.27 1.29 -3.55
N VAL A 72 4.84 2.19 -2.75
CA VAL A 72 4.90 3.63 -3.04
C VAL A 72 5.68 3.90 -4.32
N ASP A 73 6.85 3.27 -4.48
CA ASP A 73 7.69 3.44 -5.67
C ASP A 73 6.97 2.96 -6.93
N PHE A 74 6.30 1.81 -6.85
CA PHE A 74 5.48 1.32 -7.94
C PHE A 74 4.36 2.28 -8.33
N VAL A 75 3.61 2.79 -7.35
CA VAL A 75 2.50 3.71 -7.62
C VAL A 75 3.03 5.03 -8.20
N MET A 76 4.15 5.53 -7.69
CA MET A 76 4.78 6.74 -8.21
C MET A 76 5.23 6.58 -9.67
N ASP A 77 5.69 5.39 -10.07
CA ASP A 77 6.12 5.09 -11.44
C ASP A 77 4.94 4.93 -12.43
N GLU A 78 3.75 4.51 -11.95
CA GLU A 78 2.56 4.33 -12.78
C GLU A 78 1.68 5.58 -12.89
N MET A 79 1.86 6.56 -12.00
CA MET A 79 1.16 7.87 -12.00
C MET A 79 1.69 8.84 -13.08
#